data_AF-A0A673GDN2-F1
#
_entry.id   AF-A0A673GDN2-F1
#
_cell.length_a   1.000
_cell.length_b   1.000
_cell.length_c   1.000
_cell.angle_alpha   90.00
_cell.angle_beta   90.00
_cell.angle_gamma   90.00
#
_symmetry.space_group_name_H-M   'P 1'
#
loop_
_entity.id
_entity.type
_entity.pdbx_description
1 polymer ?
#
loop_
_entity_poly.entity_id
_entity_poly.type
_entity_poly.pdbx_seq_one_letter_code
_entity_poly.pdbx_strand_id
1 'polypeptide(L)'
;MIIYADGRNLQKDKHHCNTPSSFTLSFWGIVCKIEENNKFDPFWNKAVCNMTKCGKSEAFDRMGSGGPLFIDVTWHPAGDPGSDKETSSMIITSTAVNYCGLESVLHLTCCNQTQEKITAHLNKAKRLGLKNIMALRGDPIGEDWVEEDGGFNYATDLVKHIRCEFDDYFDICVAGYPTGHPEAESYEDDLRHLKEKVDAGAHFIVTQLFFRAETFLKFVKDCRAIGITCPILPGIFPIQGYHSLRQLVKLSKLEVPEEITQVIEPIKDNDAAIRSYGIQQAVEMCKVLLASGEVPGLHFYTLNREVATMEVLRQLGLWAEDPRRPLPWAVSAHPKRKVEDVRPIFWASRPKSYIHRTQDWDDFPNGRWGNSSSPAFGELTDYYLFYLKSKSPKEALLQMWGEELMNEESVYEVFTNYITAQTNRNGHKVMCLPWNDDPLAPETNLLKDELEKVNRRGVLTINSQPNINGKPSSDPIVGWGPAGGYVFQKAYLEFFTSSENVTALLQVLKKYEPRVNYHIVNVQGRNTTNAHDMQPNAVTWGIFPGREIIQPTVVDPVSFMYWKVMLFPLSNHL
;
A
#
# COMPACT_ATOMS: atom_id res chain seq x y z
N MET A 1 -10.62 39.17 2.19
CA MET A 1 -10.32 40.56 2.56
C MET A 1 -11.47 41.07 3.44
N ILE A 2 -11.13 41.78 4.52
CA ILE A 2 -11.91 42.24 5.69
C ILE A 2 -11.90 41.28 6.89
N ILE A 3 -11.31 41.79 7.99
CA ILE A 3 -11.05 41.21 9.31
C ILE A 3 -12.06 41.79 10.30
N TYR A 4 -12.58 40.98 11.23
CA TYR A 4 -12.92 41.44 12.58
C TYR A 4 -12.82 40.26 13.58
N ALA A 5 -12.28 40.55 14.76
CA ALA A 5 -12.14 39.64 15.89
C ALA A 5 -13.21 39.93 16.94
N ASP A 6 -13.79 38.90 17.54
CA ASP A 6 -14.28 38.97 18.91
C ASP A 6 -14.13 37.61 19.59
N GLY A 7 -13.59 37.65 20.81
CA GLY A 7 -13.27 36.48 21.61
C GLY A 7 -14.47 36.03 22.44
N ARG A 8 -14.60 34.72 22.63
CA ARG A 8 -15.26 34.15 23.81
C ARG A 8 -14.83 32.70 24.01
N ASN A 9 -14.40 32.42 25.24
CA ASN A 9 -14.12 31.10 25.80
C ASN A 9 -15.29 30.13 25.54
N LEU A 10 -14.98 28.90 25.13
CA LEU A 10 -15.91 27.77 25.27
C LEU A 10 -15.17 26.52 25.77
N GLN A 11 -15.76 25.94 26.81
CA GLN A 11 -15.36 24.76 27.55
C GLN A 11 -15.24 23.52 26.66
N LYS A 12 -14.37 22.60 27.08
CA LYS A 12 -14.32 21.22 26.62
C LYS A 12 -15.66 20.53 26.91
N ASP A 13 -16.47 20.33 25.88
CA ASP A 13 -17.59 19.39 25.95
C ASP A 13 -17.28 18.10 25.18
N LYS A 14 -17.51 17.00 25.89
CA LYS A 14 -17.41 15.62 25.41
C LYS A 14 -18.45 15.40 24.30
N HIS A 15 -18.00 15.16 23.08
CA HIS A 15 -18.90 14.70 22.02
C HIS A 15 -19.01 13.17 21.98
N HIS A 16 -20.26 12.72 22.12
CA HIS A 16 -20.74 11.39 21.82
C HIS A 16 -20.32 10.94 20.41
N CYS A 17 -19.94 9.67 20.30
CA CYS A 17 -19.66 8.97 19.05
C CYS A 17 -20.91 8.97 18.14
N ASN A 18 -20.90 9.82 17.13
CA ASN A 18 -21.62 9.54 15.90
C ASN A 18 -20.85 8.46 15.12
N THR A 19 -21.57 7.54 14.48
CA THR A 19 -21.05 6.48 13.61
C THR A 19 -19.91 6.97 12.72
N PRO A 20 -18.72 6.32 12.74
CA PRO A 20 -17.58 6.79 11.95
C PRO A 20 -17.83 6.55 10.46
N SER A 21 -17.44 7.52 9.63
CA SER A 21 -17.32 7.28 8.19
C SER A 21 -16.17 6.30 7.87
N SER A 22 -16.19 5.63 6.72
CA SER A 22 -15.08 4.78 6.26
C SER A 22 -13.70 5.45 6.28
N PHE A 23 -13.64 6.78 6.22
CA PHE A 23 -12.42 7.59 6.28
C PHE A 23 -11.76 7.64 7.68
N THR A 24 -12.53 7.43 8.74
CA THR A 24 -12.01 7.48 10.13
C THR A 24 -11.49 6.13 10.61
N LEU A 25 -12.01 5.03 10.06
CA LEU A 25 -11.59 3.65 10.35
C LEU A 25 -10.15 3.36 9.92
N SER A 26 -9.67 3.95 8.82
CA SER A 26 -8.33 3.71 8.27
C SER A 26 -7.19 4.04 9.25
N PHE A 27 -7.45 4.88 10.26
CA PHE A 27 -6.44 5.38 11.19
C PHE A 27 -6.54 4.87 12.63
N TRP A 28 -7.43 3.91 12.88
CA TRP A 28 -7.52 3.21 14.15
C TRP A 28 -6.41 2.15 14.23
N GLY A 29 -6.02 1.74 15.44
CA GLY A 29 -5.12 0.60 15.62
C GLY A 29 -5.77 -0.67 15.04
N ILE A 30 -4.96 -1.66 14.68
CA ILE A 30 -5.46 -2.88 14.00
C ILE A 30 -6.48 -3.60 14.90
N VAL A 31 -6.28 -3.54 16.21
CA VAL A 31 -7.16 -4.16 17.21
C VAL A 31 -8.54 -3.51 17.19
N CYS A 32 -8.60 -2.19 17.26
CA CYS A 32 -9.88 -1.49 17.23
C CYS A 32 -10.59 -1.67 15.88
N LYS A 33 -9.86 -1.73 14.76
CA LYS A 33 -10.41 -2.09 13.44
C LYS A 33 -11.04 -3.48 13.44
N ILE A 34 -10.39 -4.47 14.05
CA ILE A 34 -10.91 -5.84 14.20
C ILE A 34 -12.16 -5.85 15.07
N GLU A 35 -12.14 -5.17 16.22
CA GLU A 35 -13.25 -5.13 17.17
C GLU A 35 -14.49 -4.38 16.65
N GLU A 36 -14.30 -3.30 15.87
CA GLU A 36 -15.40 -2.57 15.24
C GLU A 36 -16.05 -3.39 14.13
N ASN A 37 -15.26 -4.06 13.28
CA ASN A 37 -15.78 -4.94 12.23
C ASN A 37 -16.53 -6.16 12.81
N ASN A 38 -16.07 -6.69 13.95
CA ASN A 38 -16.74 -7.78 14.67
C ASN A 38 -18.21 -7.47 15.04
N LYS A 39 -18.64 -6.20 14.97
CA LYS A 39 -20.02 -5.78 15.27
C LYS A 39 -20.92 -5.66 14.03
N PHE A 40 -20.36 -5.56 12.82
CA PHE A 40 -21.15 -5.17 11.65
C PHE A 40 -20.82 -5.93 10.35
N ASP A 41 -19.55 -6.25 10.05
CA ASP A 41 -19.16 -6.86 8.77
C ASP A 41 -17.90 -7.74 8.89
N PRO A 42 -17.87 -8.96 8.32
CA PRO A 42 -16.67 -9.79 8.28
C PRO A 42 -15.59 -9.20 7.36
N PHE A 43 -14.32 -9.31 7.75
CA PHE A 43 -13.19 -8.83 6.94
C PHE A 43 -12.26 -9.95 6.46
N TRP A 44 -11.29 -9.61 5.62
CA TRP A 44 -10.21 -10.52 5.22
C TRP A 44 -8.84 -9.85 5.28
N ASN A 45 -7.80 -10.66 5.39
CA ASN A 45 -6.40 -10.23 5.35
C ASN A 45 -5.53 -11.30 4.64
N LYS A 46 -4.29 -10.96 4.30
CA LYS A 46 -3.40 -11.83 3.49
C LYS A 46 -1.97 -11.90 4.04
N ALA A 47 -1.45 -13.13 4.11
CA ALA A 47 -0.04 -13.43 4.31
C ALA A 47 0.76 -13.43 3.01
N VAL A 48 1.90 -12.74 3.05
CA VAL A 48 2.86 -12.61 1.94
C VAL A 48 4.19 -13.22 2.37
N CYS A 49 4.67 -14.19 1.59
CA CYS A 49 5.97 -14.82 1.82
C CYS A 49 7.08 -14.09 1.05
N ASN A 50 8.32 -14.14 1.53
CA ASN A 50 9.45 -13.49 0.85
C ASN A 50 9.57 -13.91 -0.63
N MET A 51 9.44 -12.95 -1.55
CA MET A 51 9.59 -13.12 -3.01
C MET A 51 10.92 -12.56 -3.55
N THR A 52 11.25 -12.93 -4.79
CA THR A 52 12.31 -12.32 -5.60
C THR A 52 11.94 -10.93 -6.15
N LYS A 53 12.94 -10.21 -6.69
CA LYS A 53 13.08 -8.74 -6.73
C LYS A 53 12.01 -7.89 -7.45
N CYS A 54 11.36 -8.36 -8.52
CA CYS A 54 10.54 -7.49 -9.40
C CYS A 54 9.01 -7.53 -9.19
N GLY A 55 8.44 -8.59 -8.59
CA GLY A 55 6.97 -8.81 -8.56
C GLY A 55 6.21 -8.28 -7.34
N LYS A 56 6.87 -7.55 -6.43
CA LYS A 56 6.35 -7.30 -5.06
C LYS A 56 5.33 -6.17 -4.94
N SER A 57 5.64 -5.01 -5.52
CA SER A 57 4.77 -3.82 -5.42
C SER A 57 3.44 -4.06 -6.14
N GLU A 58 3.48 -4.68 -7.32
CA GLU A 58 2.29 -4.86 -8.14
C GLU A 58 1.28 -5.82 -7.49
N ALA A 59 1.77 -6.86 -6.80
CA ALA A 59 0.90 -7.77 -6.07
C ALA A 59 0.21 -7.06 -4.88
N PHE A 60 0.89 -6.10 -4.24
CA PHE A 60 0.27 -5.26 -3.20
C PHE A 60 -0.76 -4.31 -3.79
N ASP A 61 -0.47 -3.67 -4.91
CA ASP A 61 -1.41 -2.74 -5.55
C ASP A 61 -2.66 -3.49 -6.06
N ARG A 62 -2.49 -4.64 -6.72
CA ARG A 62 -3.61 -5.48 -7.19
C ARG A 62 -4.44 -6.04 -6.06
N MET A 63 -3.82 -6.64 -5.03
CA MET A 63 -4.57 -7.22 -3.92
C MET A 63 -5.11 -6.18 -2.93
N GLY A 64 -4.46 -5.02 -2.84
CA GLY A 64 -4.95 -3.86 -2.08
C GLY A 64 -6.29 -3.34 -2.60
N SER A 65 -6.56 -3.48 -3.91
CA SER A 65 -7.85 -3.10 -4.49
C SER A 65 -9.04 -3.89 -3.94
N GLY A 66 -8.81 -5.11 -3.44
CA GLY A 66 -9.87 -5.92 -2.84
C GLY A 66 -10.30 -5.46 -1.44
N GLY A 67 -9.65 -4.46 -0.87
CA GLY A 67 -9.95 -3.90 0.45
C GLY A 67 -9.58 -4.79 1.65
N PRO A 68 -8.35 -5.35 1.73
CA PRO A 68 -7.93 -6.09 2.91
C PRO A 68 -7.89 -5.19 4.15
N LEU A 69 -8.19 -5.76 5.32
CA LEU A 69 -8.03 -5.03 6.59
C LEU A 69 -6.55 -4.78 6.91
N PHE A 70 -5.72 -5.77 6.65
CA PHE A 70 -4.26 -5.71 6.76
C PHE A 70 -3.60 -6.76 5.85
N ILE A 71 -2.30 -6.63 5.69
CA ILE A 71 -1.44 -7.68 5.12
C ILE A 71 -0.34 -8.06 6.12
N ASP A 72 0.26 -9.23 5.95
CA ASP A 72 1.40 -9.64 6.78
C ASP A 72 2.58 -10.12 5.93
N VAL A 73 3.78 -9.89 6.45
CA VAL A 73 5.05 -10.22 5.77
C VAL A 73 5.85 -11.15 6.67
N THR A 74 6.12 -12.34 6.15
CA THR A 74 6.84 -13.40 6.89
C THR A 74 8.29 -13.02 7.19
N TRP A 75 8.84 -13.58 8.26
CA TRP A 75 10.21 -13.36 8.70
C TRP A 75 10.95 -14.68 8.81
N HIS A 76 12.10 -14.77 8.13
CA HIS A 76 12.96 -15.93 8.22
C HIS A 76 14.42 -15.47 8.28
N PRO A 77 15.22 -15.87 9.29
CA PRO A 77 16.58 -15.39 9.49
C PRO A 77 17.51 -15.55 8.28
N ALA A 78 17.37 -16.64 7.52
CA ALA A 78 18.16 -16.90 6.31
C ALA A 78 18.01 -15.82 5.21
N GLY A 79 16.92 -15.05 5.24
CA GLY A 79 16.67 -13.97 4.27
C GLY A 79 17.30 -12.63 4.63
N ASP A 80 18.07 -12.55 5.72
CA ASP A 80 18.57 -11.29 6.29
C ASP A 80 17.45 -10.24 6.45
N PRO A 81 16.37 -10.59 7.16
CA PRO A 81 15.06 -9.92 7.06
C PRO A 81 15.03 -8.52 7.71
N GLY A 82 16.00 -8.19 8.57
CA GLY A 82 16.13 -6.87 9.21
C GLY A 82 17.02 -5.87 8.47
N SER A 83 17.68 -6.28 7.39
CA SER A 83 18.60 -5.45 6.61
C SER A 83 17.91 -4.34 5.81
N ASP A 84 18.69 -3.53 5.09
CA ASP A 84 18.18 -2.52 4.14
C ASP A 84 18.07 -3.06 2.71
N LYS A 85 18.26 -4.38 2.52
CA LYS A 85 18.06 -5.03 1.23
C LYS A 85 16.58 -4.92 0.82
N GLU A 86 16.34 -4.65 -0.45
CA GLU A 86 15.00 -4.63 -1.08
C GLU A 86 14.23 -5.95 -0.88
N THR A 87 14.96 -7.04 -0.66
CA THR A 87 14.39 -8.37 -0.43
C THR A 87 14.08 -8.68 1.03
N SER A 88 14.46 -7.81 1.96
CA SER A 88 14.25 -8.01 3.38
C SER A 88 12.78 -7.82 3.78
N SER A 89 12.30 -8.60 4.74
CA SER A 89 10.95 -8.48 5.28
C SER A 89 10.66 -7.07 5.80
N MET A 90 11.65 -6.43 6.43
CA MET A 90 11.56 -5.07 6.95
C MET A 90 11.25 -4.04 5.85
N ILE A 91 12.01 -4.04 4.75
CA ILE A 91 11.82 -3.07 3.66
C ILE A 91 10.55 -3.36 2.86
N ILE A 92 10.16 -4.63 2.71
CA ILE A 92 8.90 -5.00 2.07
C ILE A 92 7.70 -4.49 2.87
N THR A 93 7.70 -4.70 4.19
CA THR A 93 6.61 -4.22 5.06
C THR A 93 6.56 -2.70 5.10
N SER A 94 7.71 -2.05 5.19
CA SER A 94 7.82 -0.59 5.10
C SER A 94 7.28 -0.07 3.76
N THR A 95 7.54 -0.78 2.66
CA THR A 95 7.04 -0.40 1.34
C THR A 95 5.52 -0.46 1.28
N ALA A 96 4.91 -1.51 1.84
CA ALA A 96 3.47 -1.66 1.89
C ALA A 96 2.79 -0.51 2.67
N VAL A 97 3.35 -0.12 3.82
CA VAL A 97 2.85 0.99 4.64
C VAL A 97 3.06 2.34 3.95
N ASN A 98 4.29 2.64 3.55
CA ASN A 98 4.68 3.97 3.11
C ASN A 98 4.22 4.29 1.69
N TYR A 99 4.23 3.31 0.79
CA TYR A 99 3.99 3.51 -0.64
C TYR A 99 2.67 2.91 -1.15
N CYS A 100 2.19 1.82 -0.56
CA CYS A 100 0.92 1.19 -0.99
C CYS A 100 -0.27 1.57 -0.10
N GLY A 101 -0.03 2.23 1.04
CA GLY A 101 -1.11 2.64 1.96
C GLY A 101 -1.79 1.48 2.68
N LEU A 102 -1.11 0.32 2.78
CA LEU A 102 -1.67 -0.89 3.37
C LEU A 102 -1.25 -1.01 4.84
N GLU A 103 -2.23 -1.22 5.72
CA GLU A 103 -1.97 -1.66 7.09
C GLU A 103 -1.20 -2.98 7.04
N SER A 104 -0.06 -3.07 7.73
CA SER A 104 0.85 -4.20 7.57
C SER A 104 1.35 -4.73 8.91
N VAL A 105 1.46 -6.05 9.02
CA VAL A 105 2.02 -6.79 10.15
C VAL A 105 3.39 -7.35 9.76
N LEU A 106 4.42 -6.98 10.51
CA LEU A 106 5.77 -7.54 10.35
C LEU A 106 5.88 -8.77 11.27
N HIS A 107 6.17 -9.94 10.70
CA HIS A 107 6.55 -11.08 11.53
C HIS A 107 7.93 -10.83 12.14
N LEU A 108 8.14 -11.29 13.37
CA LEU A 108 9.43 -11.22 14.03
C LEU A 108 9.66 -12.49 14.83
N THR A 109 10.72 -13.23 14.50
CA THR A 109 11.12 -14.43 15.23
C THR A 109 12.25 -14.10 16.21
N CYS A 110 12.21 -14.69 17.40
CA CYS A 110 13.22 -14.46 18.43
C CYS A 110 14.30 -15.54 18.55
N CYS A 111 14.17 -16.67 17.82
CA CYS A 111 15.18 -17.73 17.82
C CYS A 111 16.55 -17.24 17.33
N ASN A 112 17.61 -17.66 18.03
CA ASN A 112 19.01 -17.34 17.71
C ASN A 112 19.31 -15.83 17.61
N GLN A 113 18.63 -15.02 18.43
CA GLN A 113 18.75 -13.56 18.43
C GLN A 113 18.96 -13.02 19.85
N THR A 114 19.92 -12.12 19.99
CA THR A 114 20.13 -11.41 21.25
C THR A 114 19.08 -10.32 21.46
N GLN A 115 18.87 -9.93 22.71
CA GLN A 115 17.98 -8.84 23.10
C GLN A 115 18.29 -7.54 22.33
N GLU A 116 19.57 -7.19 22.17
CA GLU A 116 19.99 -5.98 21.45
C GLU A 116 19.61 -6.02 19.98
N LYS A 117 19.73 -7.17 19.31
CA LYS A 117 19.34 -7.32 17.90
C LYS A 117 17.85 -7.15 17.72
N ILE A 118 17.04 -7.78 18.56
CA ILE A 118 15.58 -7.64 18.54
C ILE A 118 15.18 -6.20 18.81
N THR A 119 15.76 -5.55 19.83
CA THR A 119 15.52 -4.12 20.12
C THR A 119 15.91 -3.23 18.94
N ALA A 120 17.02 -3.50 18.25
CA ALA A 120 17.42 -2.76 17.07
C ALA A 120 16.42 -2.93 15.90
N HIS A 121 15.91 -4.14 15.68
CA HIS A 121 14.86 -4.41 14.69
C HIS A 121 13.55 -3.70 15.01
N LEU A 122 13.09 -3.73 16.26
CA LEU A 122 11.89 -3.03 16.72
C LEU A 122 12.02 -1.51 16.59
N ASN A 123 13.18 -0.95 16.97
CA ASN A 123 13.45 0.48 16.77
C ASN A 123 13.43 0.87 15.30
N LYS A 124 14.00 0.04 14.42
CA LYS A 124 13.93 0.25 12.96
C LYS A 124 12.49 0.17 12.44
N ALA A 125 11.72 -0.82 12.86
CA ALA A 125 10.31 -0.97 12.50
C ALA A 125 9.50 0.28 12.89
N LYS A 126 9.68 0.76 14.14
CA LYS A 126 9.05 2.00 14.64
C LYS A 126 9.44 3.23 13.82
N ARG A 127 10.72 3.41 13.49
CA ARG A 127 11.19 4.53 12.64
C ARG A 127 10.60 4.51 11.23
N LEU A 128 10.36 3.32 10.68
CA LEU A 128 9.73 3.13 9.36
C LEU A 128 8.19 3.24 9.40
N GLY A 129 7.60 3.53 10.57
CA GLY A 129 6.16 3.70 10.75
C GLY A 129 5.38 2.41 10.94
N LEU A 130 6.05 1.28 11.13
CA LEU A 130 5.38 0.01 11.42
C LEU A 130 4.80 0.04 12.83
N LYS A 131 3.61 -0.53 12.99
CA LYS A 131 2.84 -0.55 14.24
C LYS A 131 2.38 -1.94 14.67
N ASN A 132 2.43 -2.93 13.79
CA ASN A 132 1.90 -4.26 14.09
C ASN A 132 3.01 -5.30 13.95
N ILE A 133 3.22 -6.09 15.00
CA ILE A 133 4.24 -7.14 15.05
C ILE A 133 3.57 -8.49 15.33
N MET A 134 3.89 -9.50 14.52
CA MET A 134 3.58 -10.89 14.87
C MET A 134 4.77 -11.49 15.61
N ALA A 135 4.61 -11.69 16.92
CA ALA A 135 5.65 -12.23 17.79
C ALA A 135 5.68 -13.77 17.68
N LEU A 136 6.80 -14.30 17.19
CA LEU A 136 7.00 -15.72 16.92
C LEU A 136 8.27 -16.23 17.60
N ARG A 137 8.29 -17.51 17.97
CA ARG A 137 9.53 -18.17 18.40
C ARG A 137 10.48 -18.30 17.22
N GLY A 138 9.96 -18.85 16.12
CA GLY A 138 10.74 -19.29 14.97
C GLY A 138 11.15 -20.76 15.09
N ASP A 139 11.70 -21.28 14.01
CA ASP A 139 12.18 -22.66 13.91
C ASP A 139 13.70 -22.70 14.18
N PRO A 140 14.22 -23.78 14.79
CA PRO A 140 15.65 -23.93 15.01
C PRO A 140 16.43 -24.00 13.68
N ILE A 141 17.68 -23.52 13.69
CA ILE A 141 18.61 -23.68 12.57
C ILE A 141 19.31 -25.05 12.77
N GLY A 142 18.61 -26.14 12.48
CA GLY A 142 19.11 -27.51 12.71
C GLY A 142 18.00 -28.49 13.10
N GLU A 143 18.37 -29.70 13.52
CA GLU A 143 17.40 -30.71 14.00
C GLU A 143 16.99 -30.49 15.47
N ASP A 144 17.88 -29.92 16.30
CA ASP A 144 17.67 -29.80 17.75
C ASP A 144 17.51 -28.35 18.22
N TRP A 145 16.62 -28.17 19.21
CA TRP A 145 16.47 -26.91 19.94
C TRP A 145 17.58 -26.75 20.97
N VAL A 146 18.19 -25.56 21.02
CA VAL A 146 19.19 -25.19 22.03
C VAL A 146 18.72 -23.91 22.70
N GLU A 147 18.50 -23.96 24.01
CA GLU A 147 18.20 -22.76 24.79
C GLU A 147 19.39 -21.81 24.78
N GLU A 148 19.13 -20.53 24.57
CA GLU A 148 20.16 -19.49 24.61
C GLU A 148 20.14 -18.82 25.99
N ASP A 149 21.25 -18.92 26.72
CA ASP A 149 21.41 -18.23 28.00
C ASP A 149 21.43 -16.71 27.78
N GLY A 150 20.47 -16.00 28.41
CA GLY A 150 20.21 -14.58 28.18
C GLY A 150 19.50 -14.23 26.86
N GLY A 151 19.01 -15.22 26.10
CA GLY A 151 18.24 -15.06 24.87
C GLY A 151 16.73 -15.21 25.04
N PHE A 152 16.02 -15.32 23.92
CA PHE A 152 14.57 -15.55 23.90
C PHE A 152 14.26 -17.02 23.60
N ASN A 153 13.67 -17.72 24.58
CA ASN A 153 13.34 -19.14 24.42
C ASN A 153 11.93 -19.35 23.88
N TYR A 154 10.99 -18.46 24.23
CA TYR A 154 9.60 -18.55 23.81
C TYR A 154 9.11 -17.25 23.18
N ALA A 155 8.08 -17.34 22.34
CA ALA A 155 7.40 -16.16 21.80
C ALA A 155 6.84 -15.25 22.92
N THR A 156 6.49 -15.82 24.08
CA THR A 156 6.06 -15.09 25.28
C THR A 156 7.14 -14.10 25.76
N ASP A 157 8.42 -14.47 25.67
CA ASP A 157 9.54 -13.61 26.08
C ASP A 157 9.64 -12.40 25.14
N LEU A 158 9.43 -12.61 23.83
CA LEU A 158 9.38 -11.53 22.85
C LEU A 158 8.20 -10.58 23.10
N VAL A 159 7.01 -11.10 23.43
CA VAL A 159 5.84 -10.27 23.79
C VAL A 159 6.17 -9.39 25.00
N LYS A 160 6.69 -9.99 26.08
CA LYS A 160 7.09 -9.27 27.30
C LYS A 160 8.14 -8.19 27.00
N HIS A 161 9.14 -8.51 26.18
CA HIS A 161 10.19 -7.57 25.80
C HIS A 161 9.66 -6.39 25.00
N ILE A 162 8.77 -6.63 24.01
CA ILE A 162 8.13 -5.54 23.25
C ILE A 162 7.33 -4.64 24.19
N ARG A 163 6.56 -5.21 25.12
CA ARG A 163 5.78 -4.43 26.11
C ARG A 163 6.66 -3.64 27.06
N CYS A 164 7.77 -4.21 27.51
CA CYS A 164 8.71 -3.54 28.42
C CYS A 164 9.44 -2.36 27.76
N GLU A 165 9.87 -2.51 26.50
CA GLU A 165 10.71 -1.51 25.83
C GLU A 165 9.91 -0.48 25.02
N PHE A 166 8.68 -0.81 24.61
CA PHE A 166 7.89 0.01 23.68
C PHE A 166 6.46 0.29 24.19
N ASP A 167 6.11 -0.09 25.41
CA ASP A 167 4.79 0.08 26.01
C ASP A 167 3.66 -0.40 25.05
N ASP A 168 2.69 0.47 24.78
CA ASP A 168 1.55 0.24 23.91
C ASP A 168 1.77 0.74 22.47
N TYR A 169 3.01 1.06 22.08
CA TYR A 169 3.27 1.54 20.71
C TYR A 169 2.92 0.49 19.64
N PHE A 170 3.20 -0.78 19.92
CA PHE A 170 2.96 -1.88 18.98
C PHE A 170 1.67 -2.65 19.32
N ASP A 171 0.86 -2.88 18.30
CA ASP A 171 -0.13 -3.93 18.31
C ASP A 171 0.56 -5.27 18.07
N ILE A 172 0.33 -6.25 18.94
CA ILE A 172 1.03 -7.54 18.89
C ILE A 172 0.03 -8.66 18.59
N CYS A 173 0.33 -9.51 17.61
CA CYS A 173 -0.35 -10.78 17.43
C CYS A 173 0.58 -11.97 17.64
N VAL A 174 -0.02 -13.11 17.98
CA VAL A 174 0.70 -14.37 18.24
C VAL A 174 0.08 -15.52 17.48
N ALA A 175 0.89 -16.55 17.20
CA ALA A 175 0.41 -17.77 16.57
C ALA A 175 -0.36 -18.67 17.55
N GLY A 176 -1.44 -19.30 17.07
CA GLY A 176 -2.15 -20.38 17.73
C GLY A 176 -2.25 -21.63 16.84
N TYR A 177 -2.35 -22.83 17.43
CA TYR A 177 -2.32 -24.09 16.68
C TYR A 177 -3.60 -24.89 16.99
N PRO A 178 -4.60 -24.91 16.07
CA PRO A 178 -5.90 -25.55 16.34
C PRO A 178 -5.84 -27.05 16.66
N THR A 179 -4.77 -27.72 16.25
CA THR A 179 -4.50 -29.15 16.52
C THR A 179 -3.39 -29.38 17.54
N GLY A 180 -2.91 -28.31 18.21
CA GLY A 180 -1.74 -28.33 19.08
C GLY A 180 -0.42 -28.19 18.32
N HIS A 181 0.54 -27.51 18.94
CA HIS A 181 1.90 -27.39 18.41
C HIS A 181 2.59 -28.78 18.39
N PRO A 182 3.32 -29.15 17.32
CA PRO A 182 3.94 -30.48 17.22
C PRO A 182 5.02 -30.80 18.27
N GLU A 183 5.55 -29.79 18.94
CA GLU A 183 6.55 -29.93 20.02
C GLU A 183 5.94 -29.77 21.42
N ALA A 184 4.64 -29.53 21.53
CA ALA A 184 3.97 -29.44 22.83
C ALA A 184 3.77 -30.84 23.42
N GLU A 185 3.84 -30.95 24.76
CA GLU A 185 3.62 -32.22 25.46
C GLU A 185 2.17 -32.71 25.32
N SER A 186 1.22 -31.77 25.27
CA SER A 186 -0.20 -32.04 25.04
C SER A 186 -0.91 -30.81 24.46
N TYR A 187 -2.10 -31.02 23.92
CA TYR A 187 -2.95 -29.93 23.42
C TYR A 187 -3.33 -28.95 24.55
N GLU A 188 -3.61 -29.46 25.74
CA GLU A 188 -3.95 -28.66 26.92
C GLU A 188 -2.77 -27.80 27.40
N ASP A 189 -1.55 -28.33 27.28
CA ASP A 189 -0.32 -27.60 27.62
C ASP A 189 -0.03 -26.50 26.60
N ASP A 190 -0.21 -26.76 25.29
CA ASP A 190 -0.09 -25.74 24.24
C ASP A 190 -1.10 -24.60 24.44
N LEU A 191 -2.34 -24.92 24.84
CA LEU A 191 -3.36 -23.92 25.17
C LEU A 191 -2.98 -23.07 26.39
N ARG A 192 -2.35 -23.66 27.41
CA ARG A 192 -1.82 -22.90 28.56
C ARG A 192 -0.74 -21.93 28.14
N HIS A 193 0.23 -22.36 27.32
CA HIS A 193 1.27 -21.46 26.81
C HIS A 193 0.72 -20.39 25.85
N LEU A 194 -0.33 -20.71 25.09
CA LEU A 194 -1.07 -19.71 24.32
C LEU A 194 -1.69 -18.65 25.22
N LYS A 195 -2.31 -19.05 26.32
CA LYS A 195 -2.85 -18.11 27.32
C LYS A 195 -1.75 -17.25 27.92
N GLU A 196 -0.59 -17.81 28.27
CA GLU A 196 0.55 -17.04 28.78
C GLU A 196 1.03 -15.97 27.79
N LYS A 197 1.07 -16.28 26.48
CA LYS A 197 1.38 -15.31 25.42
C LYS A 197 0.36 -14.18 25.35
N VAL A 198 -0.93 -14.51 25.48
CA VAL A 198 -2.03 -13.53 25.48
C VAL A 198 -1.95 -12.63 26.72
N ASP A 199 -1.85 -13.23 27.90
CA ASP A 199 -1.79 -12.53 29.18
C ASP A 199 -0.53 -11.65 29.30
N ALA A 200 0.56 -11.99 28.57
CA ALA A 200 1.76 -11.15 28.47
C ALA A 200 1.54 -9.85 27.67
N GLY A 201 0.42 -9.70 26.95
CA GLY A 201 0.05 -8.46 26.26
C GLY A 201 -0.17 -8.59 24.75
N ALA A 202 -0.47 -9.78 24.23
CA ALA A 202 -0.87 -9.94 22.83
C ALA A 202 -2.34 -9.52 22.62
N HIS A 203 -2.64 -8.89 21.49
CA HIS A 203 -3.94 -8.32 21.19
C HIS A 203 -4.87 -9.23 20.37
N PHE A 204 -4.32 -10.13 19.55
CA PHE A 204 -5.12 -11.12 18.80
C PHE A 204 -4.28 -12.32 18.39
N ILE A 205 -4.95 -13.41 18.03
CA ILE A 205 -4.34 -14.67 17.61
C ILE A 205 -4.59 -14.88 16.12
N VAL A 206 -3.57 -15.33 15.39
CA VAL A 206 -3.72 -15.90 14.04
C VAL A 206 -3.42 -17.38 14.13
N THR A 207 -4.34 -18.23 13.68
CA THR A 207 -4.14 -19.68 13.77
C THR A 207 -3.32 -20.20 12.61
N GLN A 208 -2.57 -21.28 12.87
CA GLN A 208 -2.10 -22.18 11.83
C GLN A 208 -3.27 -22.68 10.97
N LEU A 209 -2.95 -23.11 9.75
CA LEU A 209 -3.93 -23.69 8.82
C LEU A 209 -4.60 -24.96 9.37
N PHE A 210 -5.80 -25.21 8.85
CA PHE A 210 -6.59 -26.41 9.14
C PHE A 210 -7.45 -26.75 7.91
N PHE A 211 -7.94 -27.99 7.85
CA PHE A 211 -8.70 -28.49 6.70
C PHE A 211 -10.21 -28.62 6.95
N ARG A 212 -10.65 -28.52 8.21
CA ARG A 212 -12.05 -28.67 8.64
C ARG A 212 -12.46 -27.52 9.57
N ALA A 213 -13.62 -26.93 9.33
CA ALA A 213 -14.11 -25.79 10.12
C ALA A 213 -14.32 -26.16 11.59
N GLU A 214 -14.74 -27.39 11.86
CA GLU A 214 -14.99 -27.92 13.20
C GLU A 214 -13.74 -27.90 14.08
N THR A 215 -12.57 -28.14 13.49
CA THR A 215 -11.28 -28.07 14.20
C THR A 215 -11.05 -26.68 14.77
N PHE A 216 -11.28 -25.64 13.96
CA PHE A 216 -11.13 -24.26 14.41
C PHE A 216 -12.19 -23.87 15.44
N LEU A 217 -13.46 -24.23 15.22
CA LEU A 217 -14.55 -23.88 16.14
C LEU A 217 -14.36 -24.55 17.52
N LYS A 218 -13.86 -25.79 17.54
CA LYS A 218 -13.45 -26.45 18.80
C LYS A 218 -12.32 -25.69 19.48
N PHE A 219 -11.28 -25.31 18.75
CA PHE A 219 -10.16 -24.54 19.28
C PHE A 219 -10.61 -23.21 19.90
N VAL A 220 -11.50 -22.47 19.22
CA VAL A 220 -12.07 -21.23 19.78
C VAL A 220 -12.78 -21.52 21.10
N LYS A 221 -13.65 -22.53 21.15
CA LYS A 221 -14.37 -22.91 22.38
C LYS A 221 -13.40 -23.25 23.53
N ASP A 222 -12.34 -23.99 23.24
CA ASP A 222 -11.35 -24.37 24.24
C ASP A 222 -10.55 -23.14 24.74
N CYS A 223 -10.16 -22.23 23.84
CA CYS A 223 -9.54 -20.95 24.20
C CYS A 223 -10.45 -20.09 25.09
N ARG A 224 -11.75 -20.01 24.77
CA ARG A 224 -12.73 -19.29 25.60
C ARG A 224 -12.88 -19.93 26.98
N ALA A 225 -12.87 -21.26 27.07
CA ALA A 225 -12.99 -21.99 28.33
C ALA A 225 -11.86 -21.70 29.32
N ILE A 226 -10.66 -21.37 28.83
CA ILE A 226 -9.50 -20.98 29.67
C ILE A 226 -9.37 -19.46 29.85
N GLY A 227 -10.33 -18.68 29.36
CA GLY A 227 -10.41 -17.23 29.57
C GLY A 227 -9.62 -16.37 28.57
N ILE A 228 -9.22 -16.91 27.41
CA ILE A 228 -8.72 -16.08 26.31
C ILE A 228 -9.91 -15.33 25.71
N THR A 229 -9.89 -13.99 25.73
CA THR A 229 -10.99 -13.14 25.24
C THR A 229 -10.66 -12.38 23.96
N CYS A 230 -9.39 -12.31 23.57
CA CYS A 230 -8.97 -11.60 22.36
C CYS A 230 -9.53 -12.25 21.08
N PRO A 231 -9.59 -11.49 19.96
CA PRO A 231 -9.97 -12.04 18.65
C PRO A 231 -9.04 -13.19 18.21
N ILE A 232 -9.62 -14.19 17.54
CA ILE A 232 -8.91 -15.35 16.97
C ILE A 232 -9.23 -15.42 15.48
N LEU A 233 -8.23 -15.27 14.63
CA LEU A 233 -8.37 -15.26 13.17
C LEU A 233 -8.00 -16.65 12.59
N PRO A 234 -8.89 -17.31 11.85
CA PRO A 234 -8.59 -18.57 11.19
C PRO A 234 -7.62 -18.37 10.02
N GLY A 235 -6.51 -19.11 10.05
CA GLY A 235 -5.59 -19.24 8.93
C GLY A 235 -6.14 -20.18 7.86
N ILE A 236 -6.41 -19.67 6.66
CA ILE A 236 -6.98 -20.37 5.52
C ILE A 236 -5.92 -20.54 4.44
N PHE A 237 -5.70 -21.77 3.99
CA PHE A 237 -4.81 -22.07 2.87
C PHE A 237 -5.62 -22.62 1.68
N PRO A 238 -5.88 -21.82 0.63
CA PRO A 238 -6.47 -22.34 -0.59
C PRO A 238 -5.49 -23.26 -1.30
N ILE A 239 -5.87 -24.52 -1.55
CA ILE A 239 -5.01 -25.48 -2.24
C ILE A 239 -4.87 -25.06 -3.71
N GLN A 240 -3.63 -24.89 -4.19
CA GLN A 240 -3.37 -24.37 -5.55
C GLN A 240 -2.60 -25.33 -6.46
N GLY A 241 -2.19 -26.50 -5.95
CA GLY A 241 -1.41 -27.50 -6.68
C GLY A 241 -0.90 -28.60 -5.74
N TYR A 242 -0.56 -29.76 -6.31
CA TYR A 242 -0.18 -30.95 -5.55
C TYR A 242 1.12 -30.73 -4.75
N HIS A 243 2.13 -30.14 -5.39
CA HIS A 243 3.41 -29.87 -4.76
C HIS A 243 3.29 -28.90 -3.57
N SER A 244 2.48 -27.84 -3.72
CA SER A 244 2.23 -26.87 -2.66
C SER A 244 1.57 -27.52 -1.44
N LEU A 245 0.61 -28.42 -1.65
CA LEU A 245 -0.02 -29.18 -0.57
C LEU A 245 1.01 -30.04 0.17
N ARG A 246 1.83 -30.81 -0.55
CA ARG A 246 2.88 -31.66 0.06
C ARG A 246 3.92 -30.87 0.84
N GLN A 247 4.38 -29.75 0.30
CA GLN A 247 5.37 -28.90 0.95
C GLN A 247 4.82 -28.31 2.25
N LEU A 248 3.57 -27.85 2.22
CA LEU A 248 2.90 -27.25 3.36
C LEU A 248 2.60 -28.26 4.46
N VAL A 249 2.18 -29.48 4.10
CA VAL A 249 2.05 -30.61 5.04
C VAL A 249 3.36 -30.92 5.74
N LYS A 250 4.46 -30.96 4.98
CA LYS A 250 5.79 -31.20 5.53
C LYS A 250 6.21 -30.12 6.54
N LEU A 251 5.90 -28.85 6.24
CA LEU A 251 6.26 -27.72 7.10
C LEU A 251 5.35 -27.58 8.33
N SER A 252 4.05 -27.84 8.18
CA SER A 252 3.06 -27.70 9.25
C SER A 252 2.96 -28.94 10.15
N LYS A 253 3.55 -30.07 9.73
CA LYS A 253 3.39 -31.40 10.37
C LYS A 253 1.91 -31.81 10.54
N LEU A 254 1.02 -31.27 9.70
CA LEU A 254 -0.40 -31.58 9.69
C LEU A 254 -0.71 -32.73 8.74
N GLU A 255 -1.63 -33.62 9.13
CA GLU A 255 -2.14 -34.65 8.25
C GLU A 255 -3.26 -34.10 7.36
N VAL A 256 -3.20 -34.42 6.06
CA VAL A 256 -4.27 -34.09 5.12
C VAL A 256 -5.41 -35.09 5.33
N PRO A 257 -6.65 -34.64 5.54
CA PRO A 257 -7.82 -35.52 5.58
C PRO A 257 -7.90 -36.45 4.37
N GLU A 258 -8.21 -37.72 4.64
CA GLU A 258 -8.35 -38.75 3.60
C GLU A 258 -9.34 -38.34 2.50
N GLU A 259 -10.44 -37.65 2.87
CA GLU A 259 -11.42 -37.11 1.92
C GLU A 259 -10.80 -36.14 0.88
N ILE A 260 -9.79 -35.36 1.28
CA ILE A 260 -9.07 -34.43 0.39
C ILE A 260 -8.08 -35.22 -0.48
N THR A 261 -7.36 -36.17 0.12
CA THR A 261 -6.38 -37.00 -0.58
C THR A 261 -7.02 -37.83 -1.69
N GLN A 262 -8.18 -38.43 -1.43
CA GLN A 262 -8.93 -39.23 -2.41
C GLN A 262 -9.38 -38.45 -3.64
N VAL A 263 -9.68 -37.16 -3.48
CA VAL A 263 -10.07 -36.27 -4.59
C VAL A 263 -8.85 -35.76 -5.34
N ILE A 264 -7.77 -35.42 -4.63
CA ILE A 264 -6.58 -34.79 -5.23
C ILE A 264 -5.68 -35.81 -5.94
N GLU A 265 -5.50 -37.01 -5.40
CA GLU A 265 -4.55 -37.99 -5.96
C GLU A 265 -4.86 -38.39 -7.43
N PRO A 266 -6.12 -38.58 -7.86
CA PRO A 266 -6.46 -38.83 -9.26
C PRO A 266 -6.16 -37.66 -10.20
N ILE A 267 -6.12 -36.43 -9.69
CA ILE A 267 -5.91 -35.20 -10.47
C ILE A 267 -4.54 -34.55 -10.20
N LYS A 268 -3.60 -35.29 -9.58
CA LYS A 268 -2.32 -34.74 -9.09
C LYS A 268 -1.46 -34.04 -10.14
N ASP A 269 -1.59 -34.44 -11.40
CA ASP A 269 -0.84 -33.87 -12.53
C ASP A 269 -1.60 -32.73 -13.23
N ASN A 270 -2.77 -32.33 -12.72
CA ASN A 270 -3.61 -31.26 -13.26
C ASN A 270 -3.81 -30.14 -12.22
N ASP A 271 -2.83 -29.24 -12.13
CA ASP A 271 -2.86 -28.09 -11.20
C ASP A 271 -4.11 -27.19 -11.38
N ALA A 272 -4.67 -27.09 -12.58
CA ALA A 272 -5.87 -26.30 -12.81
C ALA A 272 -7.11 -26.94 -12.16
N ALA A 273 -7.24 -28.26 -12.24
CA ALA A 273 -8.30 -29.01 -11.55
C ALA A 273 -8.12 -28.94 -10.03
N ILE A 274 -6.89 -29.13 -9.53
CA ILE A 274 -6.58 -29.03 -8.09
C ILE A 274 -6.91 -27.64 -7.55
N ARG A 275 -6.54 -26.58 -8.28
CA ARG A 275 -6.86 -25.21 -7.88
C ARG A 275 -8.35 -24.95 -7.83
N SER A 276 -9.11 -25.48 -8.80
CA SER A 276 -10.57 -25.33 -8.84
C SER A 276 -11.22 -26.02 -7.63
N TYR A 277 -10.77 -27.23 -7.30
CA TYR A 277 -11.18 -27.95 -6.09
C TYR A 277 -10.81 -27.18 -4.81
N GLY A 278 -9.57 -26.70 -4.71
CA GLY A 278 -9.09 -25.94 -3.55
C GLY A 278 -9.83 -24.62 -3.32
N ILE A 279 -10.27 -23.95 -4.39
CA ILE A 279 -11.16 -22.77 -4.30
C ILE A 279 -12.51 -23.17 -3.70
N GLN A 280 -13.16 -24.22 -4.23
CA GLN A 280 -14.46 -24.67 -3.74
C GLN A 280 -14.41 -25.10 -2.27
N GLN A 281 -13.42 -25.92 -1.90
CA GLN A 281 -13.22 -26.36 -0.52
C GLN A 281 -13.00 -25.17 0.43
N ALA A 282 -12.18 -24.19 0.02
CA ALA A 282 -11.93 -23.01 0.84
C ALA A 282 -13.20 -22.15 1.00
N VAL A 283 -13.99 -21.97 -0.07
CA VAL A 283 -15.26 -21.23 -0.03
C VAL A 283 -16.26 -21.90 0.92
N GLU A 284 -16.42 -23.22 0.84
CA GLU A 284 -17.33 -23.97 1.71
C GLU A 284 -16.91 -23.88 3.18
N MET A 285 -15.63 -24.09 3.47
CA MET A 285 -15.08 -23.95 4.83
C MET A 285 -15.27 -22.53 5.36
N CYS A 286 -14.95 -21.50 4.56
CA CYS A 286 -15.10 -20.11 4.97
C CYS A 286 -16.56 -19.73 5.22
N LYS A 287 -17.52 -20.25 4.42
CA LYS A 287 -18.95 -20.01 4.66
C LYS A 287 -19.39 -20.56 6.02
N VAL A 288 -18.95 -21.77 6.40
CA VAL A 288 -19.23 -22.35 7.72
C VAL A 288 -18.63 -21.50 8.84
N LEU A 289 -17.37 -21.08 8.69
CA LEU A 289 -16.68 -20.22 9.65
C LEU A 289 -17.38 -18.88 9.85
N LEU A 290 -17.73 -18.19 8.76
CA LEU A 290 -18.43 -16.90 8.82
C LEU A 290 -19.85 -17.04 9.40
N ALA A 291 -20.58 -18.10 9.04
CA ALA A 291 -21.92 -18.37 9.56
C ALA A 291 -21.95 -18.73 11.05
N SER A 292 -20.82 -19.15 11.63
CA SER A 292 -20.73 -19.48 13.06
C SER A 292 -20.89 -18.26 13.98
N GLY A 293 -20.59 -17.06 13.50
CA GLY A 293 -20.55 -15.83 14.30
C GLY A 293 -19.36 -15.71 15.25
N GLU A 294 -18.47 -16.71 15.31
CA GLU A 294 -17.28 -16.73 16.18
C GLU A 294 -16.03 -16.12 15.50
N VAL A 295 -16.12 -15.87 14.19
CA VAL A 295 -14.99 -15.45 13.35
C VAL A 295 -15.20 -14.00 12.88
N PRO A 296 -14.33 -13.06 13.31
CA PRO A 296 -14.46 -11.66 12.91
C PRO A 296 -13.91 -11.40 11.49
N GLY A 297 -13.04 -12.28 10.97
CA GLY A 297 -12.47 -12.18 9.64
C GLY A 297 -11.60 -13.37 9.27
N LEU A 298 -11.12 -13.43 8.02
CA LEU A 298 -10.38 -14.58 7.46
C LEU A 298 -8.93 -14.20 7.11
N HIS A 299 -7.96 -14.98 7.58
CA HIS A 299 -6.53 -14.79 7.28
C HIS A 299 -6.10 -15.76 6.16
N PHE A 300 -5.74 -15.27 4.97
CA PHE A 300 -5.37 -16.13 3.84
C PHE A 300 -3.86 -16.29 3.65
N TYR A 301 -3.39 -17.55 3.63
CA TYR A 301 -2.04 -17.93 3.22
C TYR A 301 -1.95 -18.01 1.69
N THR A 302 -1.40 -16.98 1.07
CA THR A 302 -1.45 -16.87 -0.39
C THR A 302 -0.29 -17.52 -1.13
N LEU A 303 0.81 -17.80 -0.42
CA LEU A 303 2.08 -18.25 -1.01
C LEU A 303 2.47 -17.44 -2.25
N ASN A 304 2.22 -16.12 -2.20
CA ASN A 304 2.52 -15.18 -3.27
C ASN A 304 1.76 -15.40 -4.59
N ARG A 305 0.64 -16.11 -4.54
CA ARG A 305 -0.26 -16.33 -5.67
C ARG A 305 -1.61 -15.68 -5.38
N GLU A 306 -2.04 -14.81 -6.28
CA GLU A 306 -3.23 -13.97 -6.09
C GLU A 306 -4.53 -14.66 -6.54
N VAL A 307 -4.47 -15.45 -7.62
CA VAL A 307 -5.66 -15.95 -8.34
C VAL A 307 -6.65 -16.70 -7.45
N ALA A 308 -6.19 -17.73 -6.73
CA ALA A 308 -7.08 -18.56 -5.91
C ALA A 308 -7.74 -17.75 -4.77
N THR A 309 -6.94 -16.93 -4.09
CA THR A 309 -7.42 -16.09 -2.98
C THR A 309 -8.43 -15.05 -3.45
N MET A 310 -8.15 -14.37 -4.57
CA MET A 310 -9.07 -13.39 -5.15
C MET A 310 -10.41 -14.03 -5.53
N GLU A 311 -10.37 -15.23 -6.13
CA GLU A 311 -11.59 -15.94 -6.51
C GLU A 311 -12.42 -16.38 -5.29
N VAL A 312 -11.77 -16.91 -4.25
CA VAL A 312 -12.45 -17.25 -2.99
C VAL A 312 -13.11 -16.00 -2.39
N LEU A 313 -12.40 -14.88 -2.32
CA LEU A 313 -12.94 -13.62 -1.76
C LEU A 313 -14.13 -13.08 -2.55
N ARG A 314 -14.08 -13.15 -3.89
CA ARG A 314 -15.22 -12.75 -4.74
C ARG A 314 -16.44 -13.64 -4.51
N GLN A 315 -16.26 -14.95 -4.45
CA GLN A 315 -17.37 -15.89 -4.20
C GLN A 315 -17.97 -15.75 -2.79
N LEU A 316 -17.18 -15.26 -1.82
CA LEU A 316 -17.65 -14.92 -0.48
C LEU A 316 -18.29 -13.53 -0.38
N GLY A 317 -18.21 -12.71 -1.44
CA GLY A 317 -18.69 -11.32 -1.42
C GLY A 317 -17.84 -10.38 -0.57
N LEU A 318 -16.59 -10.76 -0.28
CA LEU A 318 -15.66 -9.99 0.56
C LEU A 318 -14.66 -9.15 -0.26
N TRP A 319 -14.72 -9.24 -1.59
CA TRP A 319 -13.88 -8.46 -2.49
C TRP A 319 -14.56 -7.16 -2.90
N ALA A 320 -13.89 -6.02 -2.70
CA ALA A 320 -14.37 -4.74 -3.22
C ALA A 320 -14.16 -4.66 -4.75
N GLU A 321 -15.25 -4.66 -5.53
CA GLU A 321 -15.18 -4.60 -7.00
C GLU A 321 -14.84 -3.19 -7.54
N ASP A 322 -15.31 -2.13 -6.86
CA ASP A 322 -15.02 -0.74 -7.22
C ASP A 322 -14.69 0.09 -5.97
N PRO A 323 -13.48 -0.07 -5.42
CA PRO A 323 -13.05 0.69 -4.24
C PRO A 323 -12.95 2.17 -4.60
N ARG A 324 -13.83 2.98 -4.02
CA ARG A 324 -13.78 4.43 -4.22
C ARG A 324 -12.47 4.99 -3.68
N ARG A 325 -11.81 5.80 -4.50
CA ARG A 325 -10.57 6.46 -4.13
C ARG A 325 -10.85 7.54 -3.07
N PRO A 326 -10.19 7.51 -1.90
CA PRO A 326 -10.44 8.50 -0.84
C PRO A 326 -10.00 9.91 -1.24
N LEU A 327 -8.90 10.01 -1.99
CA LEU A 327 -8.34 11.22 -2.58
C LEU A 327 -7.90 10.91 -4.02
N PRO A 328 -7.57 11.92 -4.85
CA PRO A 328 -7.01 11.71 -6.20
C PRO A 328 -5.68 10.94 -6.22
N TRP A 329 -5.04 10.76 -5.06
CA TRP A 329 -3.78 10.04 -4.87
C TRP A 329 -3.88 9.06 -3.69
N ALA A 330 -3.03 8.04 -3.67
CA ALA A 330 -3.00 7.03 -2.61
C ALA A 330 -2.48 7.61 -1.28
N VAL A 331 -3.23 7.36 -0.21
CA VAL A 331 -2.89 7.80 1.16
C VAL A 331 -1.84 6.87 1.75
N SER A 332 -0.83 7.45 2.41
CA SER A 332 0.18 6.66 3.13
C SER A 332 -0.40 6.14 4.45
N ALA A 333 -0.10 4.89 4.82
CA ALA A 333 -0.49 4.35 6.13
C ALA A 333 0.48 4.78 7.25
N HIS A 334 1.52 5.56 6.92
CA HIS A 334 2.50 6.01 7.90
C HIS A 334 1.85 6.90 8.97
N PRO A 335 2.07 6.64 10.27
CA PRO A 335 1.38 7.34 11.37
C PRO A 335 1.53 8.87 11.34
N LYS A 336 2.73 9.37 11.03
CA LYS A 336 2.99 10.82 10.94
C LYS A 336 2.22 11.51 9.81
N ARG A 337 1.82 10.79 8.77
CA ARG A 337 1.16 11.33 7.57
C ARG A 337 -0.36 11.30 7.65
N LYS A 338 -0.94 10.92 8.79
CA LYS A 338 -2.39 10.77 8.98
C LYS A 338 -3.21 12.00 8.61
N VAL A 339 -2.64 13.19 8.79
CA VAL A 339 -3.30 14.46 8.53
C VAL A 339 -3.01 15.02 7.13
N GLU A 340 -2.16 14.36 6.35
CA GLU A 340 -1.79 14.80 5.00
C GLU A 340 -2.98 14.64 4.06
N ASP A 341 -3.50 15.76 3.56
CA ASP A 341 -4.66 15.75 2.65
C ASP A 341 -4.48 16.63 1.40
N VAL A 342 -3.33 17.31 1.25
CA VAL A 342 -3.03 18.19 0.11
C VAL A 342 -1.58 18.00 -0.38
N ARG A 343 -1.39 17.88 -1.70
CA ARG A 343 -0.08 17.71 -2.35
C ARG A 343 0.08 18.58 -3.61
N PRO A 344 1.32 18.94 -4.00
CA PRO A 344 1.60 19.51 -5.31
C PRO A 344 1.37 18.49 -6.42
N ILE A 345 0.78 18.92 -7.54
CA ILE A 345 0.41 18.04 -8.67
C ILE A 345 1.61 17.37 -9.38
N PHE A 346 2.81 17.94 -9.24
CA PHE A 346 3.99 17.56 -10.02
C PHE A 346 4.42 16.10 -9.85
N TRP A 347 4.19 15.52 -8.67
CA TRP A 347 4.54 14.12 -8.38
C TRP A 347 3.38 13.13 -8.59
N ALA A 348 2.31 13.50 -9.29
CA ALA A 348 1.14 12.64 -9.49
C ALA A 348 1.50 11.26 -10.06
N SER A 349 2.41 11.19 -11.04
CA SER A 349 2.91 9.93 -11.62
C SER A 349 4.10 9.32 -10.87
N ARG A 350 4.63 9.99 -9.84
CA ARG A 350 5.79 9.53 -9.05
C ARG A 350 5.56 9.67 -7.54
N PRO A 351 4.46 9.10 -6.99
CA PRO A 351 4.10 9.25 -5.58
C PRO A 351 5.19 8.72 -4.63
N LYS A 352 5.88 7.64 -5.01
CA LYS A 352 6.98 7.06 -4.23
C LYS A 352 8.12 8.06 -4.01
N SER A 353 8.45 8.84 -5.04
CA SER A 353 9.47 9.87 -4.92
C SER A 353 9.04 11.01 -4.01
N TYR A 354 7.78 11.43 -4.08
CA TYR A 354 7.24 12.45 -3.18
C TYR A 354 7.31 12.00 -1.71
N ILE A 355 6.87 10.77 -1.41
CA ILE A 355 6.92 10.22 -0.04
C ILE A 355 8.35 10.20 0.48
N HIS A 356 9.30 9.75 -0.33
CA HIS A 356 10.71 9.74 0.05
C HIS A 356 11.24 11.16 0.35
N ARG A 357 11.01 12.13 -0.55
CA ARG A 357 11.52 13.51 -0.38
C ARG A 357 10.89 14.28 0.77
N THR A 358 9.79 13.78 1.31
CA THR A 358 9.08 14.39 2.42
C THR A 358 9.11 13.51 3.68
N GLN A 359 9.89 12.41 3.69
CA GLN A 359 9.89 11.44 4.80
C GLN A 359 10.41 12.03 6.12
N ASP A 360 11.33 12.99 6.01
CA ASP A 360 11.97 13.65 7.15
C ASP A 360 11.21 14.90 7.61
N TRP A 361 10.02 15.15 7.07
CA TRP A 361 9.16 16.24 7.55
C TRP A 361 8.57 15.87 8.92
N ASP A 362 8.57 16.84 9.83
CA ASP A 362 7.96 16.70 11.14
C ASP A 362 6.44 16.77 11.07
N ASP A 363 5.91 17.70 10.27
CA ASP A 363 4.49 17.94 10.06
C ASP A 363 4.12 17.88 8.56
N PHE A 364 2.88 17.47 8.28
CA PHE A 364 2.36 17.36 6.92
C PHE A 364 1.18 18.32 6.67
N PRO A 365 1.07 18.92 5.47
CA PRO A 365 0.00 19.87 5.16
C PRO A 365 -1.41 19.29 5.30
N ASN A 366 -2.28 20.06 5.96
CA ASN A 366 -3.70 19.75 6.19
C ASN A 366 -4.57 20.94 5.75
N GLY A 367 -5.59 20.68 4.93
CA GLY A 367 -6.56 21.64 4.43
C GLY A 367 -5.98 22.55 3.34
N ARG A 368 -5.10 23.49 3.71
CA ARG A 368 -4.43 24.39 2.75
C ARG A 368 -2.95 24.06 2.68
N TRP A 369 -2.42 24.03 1.44
CA TRP A 369 -0.98 24.04 1.26
C TRP A 369 -0.44 25.37 1.80
N GLY A 370 0.28 25.29 2.91
CA GLY A 370 0.85 26.44 3.60
C GLY A 370 2.02 27.07 2.85
N ASN A 371 2.71 27.99 3.51
CA ASN A 371 3.95 28.55 2.98
C ASN A 371 5.03 27.46 2.96
N SER A 372 5.33 26.90 1.79
CA SER A 372 6.26 25.79 1.55
C SER A 372 7.75 26.14 1.78
N SER A 373 8.02 27.25 2.47
CA SER A 373 9.37 27.68 2.83
C SER A 373 9.95 26.98 4.06
N SER A 374 9.21 26.08 4.73
CA SER A 374 9.70 25.24 5.84
C SER A 374 8.88 23.94 5.89
N PRO A 375 9.43 22.72 5.70
CA PRO A 375 10.82 22.28 5.46
C PRO A 375 11.16 22.06 3.97
N ALA A 376 12.46 22.12 3.61
CA ALA A 376 12.92 21.82 2.26
C ALA A 376 12.63 20.36 1.87
N PHE A 377 12.26 20.11 0.61
CA PHE A 377 12.24 18.75 0.07
C PHE A 377 13.64 18.15 0.17
N GLY A 378 13.76 16.94 0.70
CA GLY A 378 15.02 16.21 0.78
C GLY A 378 15.69 16.07 -0.59
N GLU A 379 17.02 16.04 -0.58
CA GLU A 379 17.82 15.69 -1.75
C GLU A 379 17.60 14.23 -2.15
N LEU A 380 17.78 13.95 -3.43
CA LEU A 380 17.77 12.59 -3.93
C LEU A 380 19.20 12.05 -3.89
N THR A 381 19.49 11.22 -2.89
CA THR A 381 20.75 10.47 -2.81
C THR A 381 20.71 9.22 -3.70
N ASP A 382 21.85 8.88 -4.31
CA ASP A 382 21.99 7.78 -5.29
C ASP A 382 21.49 6.42 -4.80
N TYR A 383 21.47 6.21 -3.48
CA TYR A 383 21.03 4.96 -2.85
C TYR A 383 19.54 4.64 -3.10
N TYR A 384 18.69 5.63 -3.36
CA TYR A 384 17.23 5.45 -3.54
C TYR A 384 16.75 5.57 -4.99
N LEU A 385 17.68 5.69 -5.95
CA LEU A 385 17.40 5.66 -7.39
C LEU A 385 16.66 4.38 -7.83
N PHE A 386 16.63 3.31 -7.01
CA PHE A 386 15.84 2.12 -7.30
C PHE A 386 14.34 2.39 -7.46
N TYR A 387 13.73 3.19 -6.57
CA TYR A 387 12.31 3.57 -6.71
C TYR A 387 12.06 4.53 -7.87
N LEU A 388 13.13 5.06 -8.46
CA LEU A 388 13.08 5.87 -9.67
C LEU A 388 13.43 5.10 -10.95
N LYS A 389 14.03 3.90 -10.85
CA LYS A 389 14.32 3.09 -12.03
C LYS A 389 13.02 2.65 -12.67
N SER A 390 12.97 2.74 -13.99
CA SER A 390 11.82 2.24 -14.73
C SER A 390 11.61 0.76 -14.42
N LYS A 391 10.35 0.34 -14.38
CA LYS A 391 9.95 -1.06 -14.19
C LYS A 391 10.43 -1.94 -15.33
N SER A 392 10.66 -1.36 -16.50
CA SER A 392 11.02 -2.08 -17.72
C SER A 392 12.55 -2.27 -17.83
N PRO A 393 13.00 -3.45 -18.31
CA PRO A 393 14.41 -3.66 -18.60
C PRO A 393 14.87 -2.77 -19.77
N LYS A 394 16.17 -2.49 -19.84
CA LYS A 394 16.76 -1.58 -20.84
C LYS A 394 16.42 -1.98 -22.28
N GLU A 395 16.43 -3.27 -22.58
CA GLU A 395 16.14 -3.80 -23.91
C GLU A 395 14.70 -3.47 -24.33
N ALA A 396 13.74 -3.58 -23.41
CA ALA A 396 12.35 -3.21 -23.67
C ALA A 396 12.18 -1.69 -23.86
N LEU A 397 12.92 -0.88 -23.09
CA LEU A 397 12.92 0.58 -23.26
C LEU A 397 13.44 0.98 -24.64
N LEU A 398 14.54 0.38 -25.11
CA LEU A 398 15.11 0.63 -26.44
C LEU A 398 14.13 0.25 -27.57
N GLN A 399 13.40 -0.87 -27.42
CA GLN A 399 12.38 -1.27 -28.38
C GLN A 399 11.21 -0.28 -28.46
N MET A 400 10.85 0.34 -27.32
CA MET A 400 9.75 1.32 -27.25
C MET A 400 10.18 2.71 -27.73
N TRP A 401 11.29 3.22 -27.23
CA TRP A 401 11.74 4.61 -27.44
C TRP A 401 12.63 4.77 -28.68
N GLY A 402 13.20 3.68 -29.18
CA GLY A 402 14.11 3.66 -30.33
C GLY A 402 15.55 3.34 -29.92
N GLU A 403 16.21 2.49 -30.70
CA GLU A 403 17.63 2.15 -30.50
C GLU A 403 18.56 3.32 -30.89
N GLU A 404 18.14 4.11 -31.88
CA GLU A 404 18.83 5.30 -32.36
C GLU A 404 17.83 6.43 -32.63
N LEU A 405 18.16 7.64 -32.16
CA LEU A 405 17.38 8.86 -32.38
C LEU A 405 18.08 9.73 -33.43
N MET A 406 17.36 10.07 -34.51
CA MET A 406 17.95 10.79 -35.65
C MET A 406 17.84 12.31 -35.52
N ASN A 407 16.75 12.77 -34.89
CA ASN A 407 16.40 14.18 -34.74
C ASN A 407 15.41 14.35 -33.57
N GLU A 408 15.05 15.60 -33.25
CA GLU A 408 14.06 15.89 -32.21
C GLU A 408 12.67 15.32 -32.53
N GLU A 409 12.28 15.26 -33.80
CA GLU A 409 10.99 14.66 -34.20
C GLU A 409 10.87 13.19 -33.81
N SER A 410 12.00 12.46 -33.75
CA SER A 410 12.05 11.09 -33.26
C SER A 410 11.57 11.01 -31.80
N VAL A 411 11.93 12.00 -30.97
CA VAL A 411 11.45 12.12 -29.59
C VAL A 411 9.97 12.48 -29.55
N TYR A 412 9.52 13.38 -30.43
CA TYR A 412 8.12 13.82 -30.47
C TYR A 412 7.19 12.65 -30.80
N GLU A 413 7.65 11.74 -31.68
CA GLU A 413 6.94 10.51 -32.03
C GLU A 413 6.77 9.58 -30.82
N VAL A 414 7.79 9.43 -29.96
CA VAL A 414 7.71 8.59 -28.74
C VAL A 414 6.60 9.07 -27.80
N PHE A 415 6.53 10.38 -27.54
CA PHE A 415 5.48 10.99 -26.71
C PHE A 415 4.10 10.83 -27.36
N THR A 416 4.02 11.02 -28.68
CA THR A 416 2.78 10.86 -29.45
C THR A 416 2.29 9.40 -29.38
N ASN A 417 3.19 8.43 -29.51
CA ASN A 417 2.86 7.00 -29.45
C ASN A 417 2.42 6.57 -28.05
N TYR A 418 3.02 7.14 -27.00
CA TYR A 418 2.57 6.93 -25.61
C TYR A 418 1.13 7.42 -25.39
N ILE A 419 0.80 8.65 -25.82
CA ILE A 419 -0.55 9.21 -25.67
C ILE A 419 -1.58 8.45 -26.52
N THR A 420 -1.24 8.11 -27.76
CA THR A 420 -2.16 7.47 -28.69
C THR A 420 -2.33 5.97 -28.43
N ALA A 421 -1.38 5.35 -27.72
CA ALA A 421 -1.22 3.90 -27.55
C ALA A 421 -1.03 3.15 -28.89
N GLN A 422 -0.50 3.84 -29.91
CA GLN A 422 -0.13 3.27 -31.20
C GLN A 422 1.24 2.58 -31.12
N THR A 423 1.48 1.68 -32.07
CA THR A 423 2.79 1.04 -32.23
C THR A 423 3.76 1.97 -32.96
N ASN A 424 5.01 1.99 -32.52
CA ASN A 424 6.08 2.63 -33.26
C ASN A 424 6.35 1.90 -34.60
N ARG A 425 7.24 2.46 -35.41
CA ARG A 425 7.71 1.91 -36.69
C ARG A 425 8.17 0.44 -36.65
N ASN A 426 8.59 -0.07 -35.50
CA ASN A 426 9.07 -1.44 -35.31
C ASN A 426 7.99 -2.38 -34.72
N GLY A 427 6.73 -1.93 -34.63
CA GLY A 427 5.61 -2.74 -34.14
C GLY A 427 5.45 -2.80 -32.61
N HIS A 428 6.23 -2.02 -31.85
CA HIS A 428 6.17 -2.02 -30.38
C HIS A 428 5.32 -0.85 -29.87
N LYS A 429 4.43 -1.10 -28.90
CA LYS A 429 3.67 -0.03 -28.23
C LYS A 429 4.52 0.65 -27.17
N VAL A 430 4.45 1.97 -27.09
CA VAL A 430 5.12 2.74 -26.04
C VAL A 430 4.25 2.69 -24.79
N MET A 431 4.68 1.92 -23.78
CA MET A 431 3.90 1.69 -22.55
C MET A 431 4.28 2.63 -21.41
N CYS A 432 5.43 3.29 -21.50
CA CYS A 432 5.94 4.19 -20.47
C CYS A 432 6.84 5.29 -21.07
N LEU A 433 7.04 6.33 -20.28
CA LEU A 433 8.01 7.42 -20.48
C LEU A 433 8.89 7.54 -19.22
N PRO A 434 10.05 8.23 -19.28
CA PRO A 434 10.89 8.43 -18.08
C PRO A 434 10.17 9.04 -16.88
N TRP A 435 9.12 9.84 -17.12
CA TRP A 435 8.32 10.49 -16.07
C TRP A 435 7.08 9.67 -15.68
N ASN A 436 6.61 8.77 -16.54
CA ASN A 436 5.36 8.03 -16.38
C ASN A 436 5.59 6.53 -16.64
N ASP A 437 5.77 5.75 -15.57
CA ASP A 437 5.98 4.30 -15.62
C ASP A 437 4.67 3.48 -15.66
N ASP A 438 3.52 4.16 -15.58
CA ASP A 438 2.20 3.56 -15.52
C ASP A 438 1.34 3.95 -16.75
N PRO A 439 0.30 3.16 -17.08
CA PRO A 439 -0.67 3.53 -18.10
C PRO A 439 -1.37 4.86 -17.79
N LEU A 440 -1.89 5.50 -18.83
CA LEU A 440 -2.65 6.74 -18.69
C LEU A 440 -3.88 6.56 -17.80
N ALA A 441 -4.10 7.55 -16.93
CA ALA A 441 -5.32 7.61 -16.14
C ALA A 441 -6.55 7.78 -17.07
N PRO A 442 -7.74 7.25 -16.69
CA PRO A 442 -8.94 7.36 -17.50
C PRO A 442 -9.32 8.79 -17.90
N GLU A 443 -8.99 9.79 -17.06
CA GLU A 443 -9.29 11.21 -17.32
C GLU A 443 -8.52 11.78 -18.51
N THR A 444 -7.33 11.26 -18.82
CA THR A 444 -6.51 11.70 -19.97
C THR A 444 -7.23 11.44 -21.30
N ASN A 445 -8.11 10.42 -21.36
CA ASN A 445 -8.88 10.12 -22.56
C ASN A 445 -9.82 11.26 -22.97
N LEU A 446 -10.18 12.17 -22.05
CA LEU A 446 -11.04 13.32 -22.34
C LEU A 446 -10.35 14.41 -23.19
N LEU A 447 -9.03 14.38 -23.28
CA LEU A 447 -8.20 15.38 -23.96
C LEU A 447 -7.10 14.75 -24.83
N LYS A 448 -7.29 13.48 -25.20
CA LYS A 448 -6.30 12.66 -25.91
C LYS A 448 -5.91 13.27 -27.26
N ASP A 449 -6.89 13.72 -28.03
CA ASP A 449 -6.67 14.28 -29.37
C ASP A 449 -5.94 15.64 -29.30
N GLU A 450 -6.21 16.44 -28.28
CA GLU A 450 -5.51 17.69 -27.99
C GLU A 450 -4.05 17.44 -27.62
N LEU A 451 -3.81 16.48 -26.72
CA LEU A 451 -2.45 16.09 -26.32
C LEU A 451 -1.65 15.57 -27.52
N GLU A 452 -2.26 14.72 -28.36
CA GLU A 452 -1.60 14.22 -29.56
C GLU A 452 -1.14 15.38 -30.47
N LYS A 453 -2.02 16.35 -30.73
CA LYS A 453 -1.73 17.50 -31.61
C LYS A 453 -0.57 18.34 -31.11
N VAL A 454 -0.45 18.55 -29.80
CA VAL A 454 0.61 19.39 -29.23
C VAL A 454 1.94 18.62 -29.14
N ASN A 455 1.92 17.34 -28.78
CA ASN A 455 3.12 16.50 -28.72
C ASN A 455 3.79 16.37 -30.10
N ARG A 456 2.99 16.17 -31.17
CA ARG A 456 3.49 16.16 -32.57
C ARG A 456 4.19 17.46 -32.99
N ARG A 457 4.00 18.56 -32.26
CA ARG A 457 4.57 19.89 -32.56
C ARG A 457 5.65 20.32 -31.56
N GLY A 458 6.22 19.39 -30.79
CA GLY A 458 7.32 19.67 -29.86
C GLY A 458 6.88 20.29 -28.52
N VAL A 459 5.62 20.09 -28.12
CA VAL A 459 5.11 20.37 -26.77
C VAL A 459 4.98 19.02 -26.06
N LEU A 460 6.07 18.58 -25.43
CA LEU A 460 6.26 17.22 -24.91
C LEU A 460 5.65 17.09 -23.51
N THR A 461 4.40 16.64 -23.45
CA THR A 461 3.58 16.65 -22.23
C THR A 461 3.94 15.49 -21.30
N ILE A 462 4.06 15.80 -20.00
CA ILE A 462 4.39 14.82 -18.95
C ILE A 462 3.31 14.71 -17.87
N ASN A 463 2.42 15.69 -17.78
CA ASN A 463 1.32 15.72 -16.81
C ASN A 463 0.17 16.60 -17.32
N SER A 464 -1.07 16.20 -17.04
CA SER A 464 -2.28 16.91 -17.46
C SER A 464 -3.49 16.48 -16.65
N GLN A 465 -4.45 17.39 -16.45
CA GLN A 465 -5.82 17.03 -16.03
C GLN A 465 -6.84 17.92 -16.75
N PRO A 466 -8.04 17.39 -17.09
CA PRO A 466 -9.12 18.17 -17.68
C PRO A 466 -9.73 19.15 -16.67
N ASN A 467 -10.49 20.14 -17.16
CA ASN A 467 -11.35 20.91 -16.27
C ASN A 467 -12.64 20.13 -15.99
N ILE A 468 -13.04 20.07 -14.73
CA ILE A 468 -14.27 19.40 -14.28
C ILE A 468 -15.10 20.41 -13.49
N ASN A 469 -16.36 20.56 -13.88
CA ASN A 469 -17.28 21.50 -13.27
C ASN A 469 -18.38 20.77 -12.50
N GLY A 470 -18.10 20.40 -11.25
CA GLY A 470 -19.10 19.86 -10.33
C GLY A 470 -19.67 18.52 -10.77
N LYS A 471 -18.82 17.56 -11.15
CA LYS A 471 -19.28 16.19 -11.39
C LYS A 471 -19.58 15.48 -10.07
N PRO A 472 -20.46 14.46 -10.04
CA PRO A 472 -20.68 13.65 -8.85
C PRO A 472 -19.38 13.05 -8.33
N SER A 473 -19.21 12.99 -7.00
CA SER A 473 -18.04 12.35 -6.38
C SER A 473 -17.93 10.85 -6.66
N SER A 474 -18.99 10.23 -7.14
CA SER A 474 -19.04 8.84 -7.60
C SER A 474 -18.80 8.66 -9.10
N ASP A 475 -18.38 9.70 -9.84
CA ASP A 475 -18.03 9.57 -11.26
C ASP A 475 -16.89 8.55 -11.44
N PRO A 476 -16.99 7.58 -12.36
CA PRO A 476 -16.01 6.49 -12.49
C PRO A 476 -14.65 6.96 -13.04
N ILE A 477 -14.59 8.13 -13.67
CA ILE A 477 -13.37 8.66 -14.31
C ILE A 477 -12.62 9.57 -13.32
N VAL A 478 -13.33 10.55 -12.76
CA VAL A 478 -12.74 11.63 -11.92
C VAL A 478 -13.24 11.65 -10.48
N GLY A 479 -14.16 10.77 -10.09
CA GLY A 479 -14.75 10.73 -8.76
C GLY A 479 -13.77 10.28 -7.68
N TRP A 480 -13.86 10.94 -6.52
CA TRP A 480 -13.11 10.62 -5.30
C TRP A 480 -13.85 11.18 -4.08
N GLY A 481 -13.47 10.68 -2.90
CA GLY A 481 -14.01 11.12 -1.61
C GLY A 481 -15.38 10.55 -1.25
N PRO A 482 -16.04 11.11 -0.22
CA PRO A 482 -17.36 10.65 0.23
C PRO A 482 -18.45 10.69 -0.84
N ALA A 483 -19.45 9.82 -0.69
CA ALA A 483 -20.60 9.75 -1.61
C ALA A 483 -21.46 11.03 -1.56
N GLY A 484 -22.16 11.32 -2.67
CA GLY A 484 -23.14 12.41 -2.74
C GLY A 484 -22.53 13.81 -2.75
N GLY A 485 -21.23 13.94 -2.99
CA GLY A 485 -20.53 15.21 -3.16
C GLY A 485 -20.35 15.59 -4.62
N TYR A 486 -19.62 16.69 -4.83
CA TYR A 486 -19.26 17.22 -6.13
C TYR A 486 -17.76 17.50 -6.20
N VAL A 487 -17.12 17.09 -7.29
CA VAL A 487 -15.69 17.28 -7.54
C VAL A 487 -15.46 18.30 -8.66
N PHE A 488 -14.39 19.07 -8.50
CA PHE A 488 -14.01 20.17 -9.39
C PHE A 488 -12.53 20.09 -9.73
N GLN A 489 -12.19 20.43 -10.97
CA GLN A 489 -10.81 20.51 -11.45
C GLN A 489 -10.63 21.74 -12.35
N LYS A 490 -9.51 22.46 -12.20
CA LYS A 490 -8.99 23.38 -13.21
C LYS A 490 -8.16 22.58 -14.21
N ALA A 491 -8.23 22.96 -15.49
CA ALA A 491 -7.36 22.35 -16.50
C ALA A 491 -5.89 22.64 -16.19
N TYR A 492 -5.03 21.64 -16.36
CA TYR A 492 -3.60 21.72 -16.11
C TYR A 492 -2.82 21.05 -17.24
N LEU A 493 -1.65 21.61 -17.57
CA LEU A 493 -0.75 21.07 -18.58
C LEU A 493 0.71 21.36 -18.18
N GLU A 494 1.53 20.32 -18.14
CA GLU A 494 2.98 20.38 -17.87
C GLU A 494 3.74 19.72 -19.03
N PHE A 495 4.75 20.40 -19.57
CA PHE A 495 5.46 19.92 -20.75
C PHE A 495 6.87 20.50 -20.89
N PHE A 496 7.70 19.81 -21.67
CA PHE A 496 8.94 20.35 -22.22
C PHE A 496 8.71 20.95 -23.61
N THR A 497 9.44 22.01 -23.94
CA THR A 497 9.46 22.56 -25.29
C THR A 497 10.76 23.34 -25.54
N SER A 498 11.04 23.66 -26.80
CA SER A 498 12.23 24.39 -27.21
C SER A 498 12.23 25.85 -26.73
N SER A 499 13.41 26.47 -26.71
CA SER A 499 13.57 27.86 -26.27
C SER A 499 12.86 28.87 -27.20
N GLU A 500 12.78 28.50 -28.48
CA GLU A 500 12.09 29.20 -29.55
C GLU A 500 10.58 29.21 -29.27
N ASN A 501 10.02 28.04 -28.93
CA ASN A 501 8.61 27.90 -28.57
C ASN A 501 8.28 28.66 -27.28
N VAL A 502 9.17 28.66 -26.28
CA VAL A 502 9.01 29.46 -25.05
C VAL A 502 8.91 30.95 -25.36
N THR A 503 9.75 31.45 -26.28
CA THR A 503 9.76 32.87 -26.66
C THR A 503 8.43 33.27 -27.31
N ALA A 504 7.92 32.44 -28.22
CA ALA A 504 6.61 32.65 -28.84
C ALA A 504 5.46 32.55 -27.81
N LEU A 505 5.53 31.56 -26.92
CA LEU A 505 4.52 31.31 -25.88
C LEU A 505 4.38 32.51 -24.94
N LEU A 506 5.49 33.11 -24.51
CA LEU A 506 5.49 34.31 -23.66
C LEU A 506 4.79 35.51 -24.32
N GLN A 507 4.86 35.64 -25.65
CA GLN A 507 4.12 36.70 -26.36
C GLN A 507 2.61 36.42 -26.39
N VAL A 508 2.23 35.15 -26.55
CA VAL A 508 0.82 34.72 -26.54
C VAL A 508 0.21 34.86 -25.15
N LEU A 509 0.92 34.46 -24.10
CA LEU A 509 0.45 34.47 -22.71
C LEU A 509 0.00 35.87 -22.24
N LYS A 510 0.60 36.95 -22.76
CA LYS A 510 0.18 38.34 -22.48
C LYS A 510 -1.30 38.59 -22.84
N LYS A 511 -1.84 37.89 -23.84
CA LYS A 511 -3.25 38.00 -24.25
C LYS A 511 -4.20 37.22 -23.33
N TYR A 512 -3.67 36.30 -22.54
CA TYR A 512 -4.43 35.42 -21.66
C TYR A 512 -4.37 35.83 -20.19
N GLU A 513 -3.71 36.94 -19.87
CA GLU A 513 -3.75 37.54 -18.53
C GLU A 513 -5.09 38.27 -18.33
N PRO A 514 -5.80 38.06 -17.20
CA PRO A 514 -5.40 37.35 -15.97
C PRO A 514 -5.86 35.88 -15.88
N ARG A 515 -6.35 35.28 -16.97
CA ARG A 515 -7.00 33.95 -16.96
C ARG A 515 -6.04 32.77 -16.77
N VAL A 516 -4.80 32.86 -17.25
CA VAL A 516 -3.83 31.76 -17.22
C VAL A 516 -2.70 32.06 -16.23
N ASN A 517 -2.46 31.14 -15.29
CA ASN A 517 -1.23 31.11 -14.52
C ASN A 517 -0.19 30.26 -15.25
N TYR A 518 1.06 30.74 -15.32
CA TYR A 518 2.17 30.02 -15.96
C TYR A 518 3.42 30.07 -15.10
N HIS A 519 4.27 29.04 -15.21
CA HIS A 519 5.60 28.99 -14.62
C HIS A 519 6.54 28.28 -15.61
N ILE A 520 7.55 28.98 -16.09
CA ILE A 520 8.54 28.47 -17.05
C ILE A 520 9.89 28.43 -16.34
N VAL A 521 10.64 27.33 -16.49
CA VAL A 521 11.98 27.18 -15.91
C VAL A 521 12.86 26.35 -16.84
N ASN A 522 14.15 26.65 -16.86
CA ASN A 522 15.16 25.84 -17.55
C ASN A 522 16.07 25.07 -16.57
N VAL A 523 16.93 24.21 -17.09
CA VAL A 523 17.85 23.38 -16.28
C VAL A 523 18.75 24.22 -15.36
N GLN A 524 19.20 25.39 -15.84
CA GLN A 524 20.02 26.36 -15.09
C GLN A 524 19.27 27.06 -13.95
N GLY A 525 17.95 26.87 -13.84
CA GLY A 525 17.11 27.46 -12.80
C GLY A 525 16.62 28.88 -13.11
N ARG A 526 16.88 29.41 -14.32
CA ARG A 526 16.25 30.66 -14.74
C ARG A 526 14.76 30.41 -14.94
N ASN A 527 13.92 31.15 -14.22
CA ASN A 527 12.48 30.97 -14.24
C ASN A 527 11.71 32.27 -14.49
N THR A 528 10.45 32.14 -14.88
CA THR A 528 9.50 33.24 -15.01
C THR A 528 8.11 32.72 -14.68
N THR A 529 7.39 33.42 -13.81
CA THR A 529 6.05 33.04 -13.35
C THR A 529 5.20 34.28 -13.10
N ASN A 530 3.88 34.15 -13.30
CA ASN A 530 2.91 35.17 -12.91
C ASN A 530 2.10 34.77 -11.66
N ALA A 531 2.59 33.81 -10.89
CA ALA A 531 1.97 33.43 -9.62
C ALA A 531 2.02 34.60 -8.63
N HIS A 532 0.85 35.07 -8.20
CA HIS A 532 0.72 36.17 -7.27
C HIS A 532 1.38 35.84 -5.93
N ASP A 533 2.34 36.66 -5.50
CA ASP A 533 3.13 36.48 -4.27
C ASP A 533 3.74 35.07 -4.10
N MET A 534 4.03 34.38 -5.21
CA MET A 534 4.50 32.98 -5.20
C MET A 534 3.57 32.02 -4.44
N GLN A 535 2.29 32.35 -4.29
CA GLN A 535 1.33 31.54 -3.56
C GLN A 535 0.87 30.30 -4.34
N PRO A 536 0.55 29.20 -3.66
CA PRO A 536 -0.04 28.02 -4.29
C PRO A 536 -1.45 28.28 -4.85
N ASN A 537 -1.77 27.64 -5.97
CA ASN A 537 -3.09 27.68 -6.58
C ASN A 537 -3.78 26.31 -6.49
N ALA A 538 -4.96 26.24 -5.86
CA ALA A 538 -5.75 25.01 -5.82
C ALA A 538 -6.31 24.67 -7.21
N VAL A 539 -6.07 23.44 -7.65
CA VAL A 539 -6.47 22.95 -8.98
C VAL A 539 -7.45 21.78 -8.94
N THR A 540 -7.57 21.08 -7.80
CA THR A 540 -8.59 20.04 -7.60
C THR A 540 -9.19 20.18 -6.20
N TRP A 541 -10.51 20.17 -6.10
CA TRP A 541 -11.24 20.23 -4.83
C TRP A 541 -12.59 19.53 -4.89
N GLY A 542 -13.14 19.21 -3.72
CA GLY A 542 -14.41 18.53 -3.55
C GLY A 542 -15.26 19.17 -2.44
N ILE A 543 -16.56 19.17 -2.66
CA ILE A 543 -17.58 19.61 -1.69
C ILE A 543 -18.43 18.41 -1.36
N PHE A 544 -18.52 18.05 -0.07
CA PHE A 544 -19.20 16.84 0.38
C PHE A 544 -20.28 17.16 1.42
N PRO A 545 -21.42 16.45 1.42
CA PRO A 545 -22.47 16.67 2.41
C PRO A 545 -21.96 16.52 3.85
N GLY A 546 -22.27 17.52 4.69
CA GLY A 546 -21.93 17.49 6.12
C GLY A 546 -20.42 17.59 6.42
N ARG A 547 -19.60 18.06 5.48
CA ARG A 547 -18.15 18.21 5.65
C ARG A 547 -17.64 19.54 5.10
N GLU A 548 -16.47 19.95 5.59
CA GLU A 548 -15.70 21.05 5.00
C GLU A 548 -15.14 20.69 3.62
N ILE A 549 -14.68 21.71 2.89
CA ILE A 549 -14.09 21.56 1.57
C ILE A 549 -12.73 20.85 1.69
N ILE A 550 -12.49 19.88 0.80
CA ILE A 550 -11.19 19.22 0.67
C ILE A 550 -10.56 19.66 -0.65
N GLN A 551 -9.32 20.13 -0.64
CA GLN A 551 -8.61 20.61 -1.85
C GLN A 551 -7.25 19.93 -2.01
N PRO A 552 -7.23 18.66 -2.46
CA PRO A 552 -6.09 17.78 -2.30
C PRO A 552 -4.94 18.01 -3.29
N THR A 553 -5.11 18.94 -4.23
CA THR A 553 -4.12 19.16 -5.30
C THR A 553 -3.93 20.65 -5.58
N VAL A 554 -2.67 21.06 -5.54
CA VAL A 554 -2.24 22.45 -5.79
C VAL A 554 -1.13 22.52 -6.84
N VAL A 555 -0.96 23.70 -7.42
CA VAL A 555 0.23 24.10 -8.18
C VAL A 555 0.99 25.11 -7.32
N ASP A 556 2.17 24.75 -6.84
CA ASP A 556 3.01 25.58 -5.97
C ASP A 556 4.33 25.97 -6.69
N PRO A 557 4.58 27.27 -6.93
CA PRO A 557 5.80 27.74 -7.59
C PRO A 557 7.09 27.35 -6.86
N VAL A 558 7.07 27.26 -5.53
CA VAL A 558 8.26 26.90 -4.74
C VAL A 558 8.55 25.41 -4.91
N SER A 559 7.56 24.54 -4.71
CA SER A 559 7.68 23.10 -4.95
C SER A 559 8.11 22.76 -6.38
N PHE A 560 7.68 23.54 -7.37
CA PHE A 560 8.06 23.35 -8.77
C PHE A 560 9.59 23.45 -8.98
N MET A 561 10.25 24.33 -8.23
CA MET A 561 11.71 24.47 -8.31
C MET A 561 12.46 23.25 -7.75
N TYR A 562 11.88 22.54 -6.78
CA TYR A 562 12.42 21.28 -6.28
C TYR A 562 12.10 20.11 -7.21
N TRP A 563 10.93 20.12 -7.83
CA TRP A 563 10.53 19.14 -8.83
C TRP A 563 11.46 19.16 -10.05
N LYS A 564 11.84 20.34 -10.54
CA LYS A 564 12.71 20.47 -11.73
C LYS A 564 14.06 19.75 -11.59
N VAL A 565 14.58 19.62 -10.36
CA VAL A 565 15.86 18.97 -10.08
C VAL A 565 15.79 17.47 -10.38
N MET A 566 14.62 16.86 -10.31
CA MET A 566 14.39 15.48 -10.76
C MET A 566 13.98 15.41 -12.23
N LEU A 567 13.19 16.40 -12.67
CA LEU A 567 12.60 16.44 -13.99
C LEU A 567 13.65 16.34 -15.12
N PHE A 568 14.71 17.15 -15.04
CA PHE A 568 15.75 17.19 -16.07
C PHE A 568 16.68 15.97 -16.07
N PRO A 569 17.19 15.45 -14.94
CA PRO A 569 17.99 14.22 -14.97
C PRO A 569 17.25 13.02 -15.58
N LEU A 570 15.93 12.92 -15.39
CA LEU A 570 15.13 11.85 -16.01
C LEU A 570 15.11 11.95 -17.55
N SER A 571 15.26 13.15 -18.13
CA SER A 571 15.33 13.29 -19.58
C SER A 571 16.59 12.65 -20.18
N ASN A 572 17.64 12.41 -19.38
CA ASN A 572 18.85 11.72 -19.85
C ASN A 572 18.64 10.22 -20.09
N HIS A 573 17.49 9.66 -19.68
CA HIS A 573 17.14 8.26 -19.98
C HIS A 573 16.53 8.07 -21.37
N LEU A 574 16.01 9.15 -21.95
CA LEU A 574 15.50 9.21 -23.31
C LEU A 574 16.65 9.62 -24.24
#